data_AF-A0A958KGN2-F1
#
_entry.id   AF-A0A958KGN2-F1
#
_cell.length_a   1.000
_cell.length_b   1.000
_cell.length_c   1.000
_cell.angle_alpha   90.00
_cell.angle_beta   90.00
_cell.angle_gamma   90.00
#
_symmetry.space_group_name_H-M   'P 1'
#
loop_
_entity.id
_entity.type
_entity.pdbx_description
1 polymer ?
#
loop_
_entity_poly.entity_id
_entity_poly.type
_entity_poly.pdbx_seq_one_letter_code
_entity_poly.pdbx_strand_id
1 'polypeptide(L)'
;MNFKILVAAIVFHVGLNSYAAPLPATSSSEFIRQQLGVFRSDAGFTINSGDSDWVQELEAIRNPFVVTSYRAPSTYDGVQAALTVRVDKMSQSTTLKSYVTRWMRDFPRLGFKVMQAKPIKVSGQLGFVIDLKNQSAMKQLRQVLFLKDKTAVIMTCRDHEDHFQSTLKDCNEIIKNFRWL
;
A
#
# COMPACT_ATOMS: atom_id res chain seq x y z
N MET A 1 46.89 -40.91 -65.58
CA MET A 1 47.90 -40.13 -64.83
C MET A 1 47.76 -38.67 -65.22
N ASN A 2 47.83 -37.75 -64.25
CA ASN A 2 47.86 -36.27 -64.38
C ASN A 2 46.53 -35.51 -64.27
N PHE A 3 46.06 -35.48 -63.02
CA PHE A 3 45.65 -34.31 -62.24
C PHE A 3 46.00 -32.93 -62.86
N LYS A 4 45.00 -32.07 -63.08
CA LYS A 4 45.13 -30.61 -62.93
C LYS A 4 43.82 -30.01 -62.42
N ILE A 5 43.88 -29.61 -61.15
CA ILE A 5 42.95 -28.71 -60.47
C ILE A 5 42.99 -27.36 -61.19
N LEU A 6 41.83 -26.79 -61.50
CA LEU A 6 41.70 -25.33 -61.61
C LEU A 6 40.49 -24.87 -60.81
N VAL A 7 40.81 -24.01 -59.86
CA VAL A 7 39.99 -23.39 -58.84
C VAL A 7 39.00 -22.43 -59.50
N ALA A 8 37.70 -22.59 -59.22
CA ALA A 8 36.69 -21.59 -59.56
C ALA A 8 35.85 -21.28 -58.31
N ALA A 9 36.13 -20.08 -57.79
CA ALA A 9 35.46 -19.27 -56.79
C ALA A 9 34.16 -19.82 -56.16
N ILE A 10 34.28 -20.17 -54.87
CA ILE A 10 33.17 -20.28 -53.93
C ILE A 10 32.66 -18.86 -53.65
N VAL A 11 31.50 -18.50 -54.19
CA VAL A 11 30.72 -17.33 -53.77
C VAL A 11 29.62 -17.84 -52.84
N PHE A 12 29.97 -18.02 -51.56
CA PHE A 12 29.01 -18.31 -50.49
C PHE A 12 28.56 -16.98 -49.90
N HIS A 13 27.44 -16.43 -50.40
CA HIS A 13 26.75 -15.32 -49.75
C HIS A 13 26.02 -15.85 -48.51
N VAL A 14 26.72 -15.95 -47.38
CA VAL A 14 26.10 -16.16 -46.08
C VAL A 14 25.48 -14.83 -45.66
N GLY A 15 24.20 -14.66 -45.97
CA GLY A 15 23.37 -13.63 -45.35
C GLY A 15 23.21 -13.95 -43.86
N LEU A 16 24.08 -13.37 -43.03
CA LEU A 16 23.88 -13.32 -41.59
C LEU A 16 22.72 -12.36 -41.30
N ASN A 17 21.49 -12.87 -41.38
CA ASN A 17 20.37 -12.27 -40.65
C ASN A 17 20.57 -12.61 -39.17
N SER A 18 21.43 -11.83 -38.52
CA SER A 18 21.50 -11.77 -37.06
C SER A 18 20.15 -11.26 -36.56
N TYR A 19 19.20 -12.18 -36.37
CA TYR A 19 18.13 -11.94 -35.43
C TYR A 19 18.81 -11.81 -34.08
N ALA A 20 18.93 -10.56 -33.62
CA ALA A 20 19.33 -10.25 -32.26
C ALA A 20 18.60 -11.22 -31.33
N ALA A 21 19.37 -12.00 -30.56
CA ALA A 21 18.79 -12.73 -29.44
C ALA A 21 17.97 -11.72 -28.62
N PRO A 22 16.75 -12.08 -28.18
CA PRO A 22 16.02 -11.20 -27.29
C PRO A 22 16.94 -10.90 -26.11
N LEU A 23 17.36 -9.64 -26.01
CA LEU A 23 17.99 -9.14 -24.81
C LEU A 23 17.05 -9.56 -23.67
N PRO A 24 17.53 -10.23 -22.60
CA PRO A 24 16.70 -10.43 -21.45
C PRO A 24 16.22 -9.03 -21.06
N ALA A 25 14.93 -8.78 -21.27
CA ALA A 25 14.30 -7.56 -20.84
C ALA A 25 14.63 -7.47 -19.36
N THR A 26 15.56 -6.59 -19.02
CA THR A 26 15.87 -6.23 -17.66
C THR A 26 14.61 -5.57 -17.14
N SER A 27 13.74 -6.40 -16.57
CA SER A 27 12.68 -6.00 -15.65
C SER A 27 13.23 -4.93 -14.72
N SER A 28 12.50 -3.82 -14.53
CA SER A 28 12.44 -3.02 -13.27
C SER A 28 12.29 -1.49 -13.41
N SER A 29 11.41 -0.96 -14.27
CA SER A 29 11.04 0.48 -14.10
C SER A 29 9.62 0.84 -14.49
N GLU A 30 9.12 0.39 -15.65
CA GLU A 30 7.80 0.86 -16.12
C GLU A 30 6.61 -0.01 -15.67
N PHE A 31 6.82 -1.27 -15.32
CA PHE A 31 5.78 -2.14 -14.73
C PHE A 31 5.57 -1.88 -13.22
N ILE A 32 6.52 -1.19 -12.57
CA ILE A 32 6.47 -0.73 -11.16
C ILE A 32 6.22 0.79 -11.08
N ARG A 33 5.93 1.46 -12.21
CA ARG A 33 5.32 2.78 -12.15
C ARG A 33 3.87 2.57 -11.72
N GLN A 34 3.64 2.53 -10.41
CA GLN A 34 2.34 2.84 -9.83
C GLN A 34 1.75 3.99 -10.65
N GLN A 35 0.64 3.74 -11.37
CA GLN A 35 -0.02 4.79 -12.13
C GLN A 35 -0.15 6.00 -11.21
N LEU A 36 0.38 7.15 -11.65
CA LEU A 36 0.44 8.40 -10.88
C LEU A 36 -0.86 8.57 -10.07
N GLY A 37 -0.74 8.45 -8.75
CA GLY A 37 -1.84 8.61 -7.80
C GLY A 37 -2.45 7.33 -7.21
N VAL A 38 -2.26 6.13 -7.78
CA VAL A 38 -2.87 4.88 -7.26
C VAL A 38 -1.81 3.90 -6.75
N PHE A 39 -1.85 3.63 -5.44
CA PHE A 39 -1.10 2.54 -4.83
C PHE A 39 -1.80 1.20 -5.07
N ARG A 40 -1.06 0.23 -5.60
CA ARG A 40 -1.50 -1.16 -5.77
C ARG A 40 -0.66 -2.07 -4.88
N SER A 41 -1.32 -2.86 -4.03
CA SER A 41 -0.67 -3.76 -3.10
C SER A 41 -0.61 -5.19 -3.62
N ASP A 42 0.49 -5.88 -3.34
CA ASP A 42 0.61 -7.34 -3.50
C ASP A 42 -0.38 -8.14 -2.65
N ALA A 43 -1.00 -7.49 -1.65
CA ALA A 43 -2.07 -8.06 -0.84
C ALA A 43 -3.45 -8.02 -1.52
N GLY A 44 -3.53 -7.59 -2.79
CA GLY A 44 -4.76 -7.64 -3.59
C GLY A 44 -5.73 -6.50 -3.31
N PHE A 45 -5.22 -5.28 -3.10
CA PHE A 45 -6.05 -4.08 -2.96
C PHE A 45 -5.41 -2.86 -3.62
N THR A 46 -6.22 -1.83 -3.85
CA THR A 46 -5.80 -0.51 -4.31
C THR A 46 -6.28 0.59 -3.37
N ILE A 47 -5.54 1.68 -3.32
CA ILE A 47 -5.89 2.92 -2.62
C ILE A 47 -5.19 4.11 -3.30
N ASN A 48 -5.77 5.29 -3.23
CA ASN A 48 -5.20 6.54 -3.76
C ASN A 48 -5.47 7.69 -2.78
N SER A 49 -4.86 8.85 -3.00
CA SER A 49 -5.05 10.03 -2.16
C SER A 49 -6.46 10.63 -2.21
N GLY A 50 -7.33 10.16 -3.10
CA GLY A 50 -8.65 10.74 -3.35
C GLY A 50 -8.56 12.22 -3.71
N ASP A 51 -9.53 12.99 -3.22
CA ASP A 51 -9.57 14.45 -3.37
C ASP A 51 -8.76 15.19 -2.28
N SER A 52 -7.95 14.47 -1.49
CA SER A 52 -7.05 15.11 -0.53
C SER A 52 -5.78 15.63 -1.20
N ASP A 53 -5.16 16.62 -0.59
CA ASP A 53 -3.83 17.14 -0.96
C ASP A 53 -2.68 16.32 -0.34
N TRP A 54 -2.99 15.18 0.28
CA TRP A 54 -2.01 14.36 0.96
C TRP A 54 -1.14 13.60 -0.04
N VAL A 55 0.17 13.61 0.22
CA VAL A 55 1.15 13.01 -0.66
C VAL A 55 1.50 11.62 -0.17
N GLN A 56 1.50 10.64 -1.08
CA GLN A 56 1.97 9.29 -0.81
C GLN A 56 3.49 9.31 -0.57
N GLU A 57 3.93 8.74 0.54
CA GLU A 57 5.33 8.59 0.89
C GLU A 57 5.93 7.43 0.06
N LEU A 58 6.92 7.74 -0.78
CA LEU A 58 7.57 6.77 -1.68
C LEU A 58 8.83 6.13 -1.06
N GLU A 59 9.31 6.66 0.07
CA GLU A 59 10.51 6.15 0.72
C GLU A 59 10.25 4.80 1.41
N ALA A 60 11.33 4.02 1.56
CA ALA A 60 11.29 2.71 2.18
C ALA A 60 10.75 2.81 3.62
N ILE A 61 9.50 2.37 3.80
CA ILE A 61 8.87 2.34 5.11
C ILE A 61 9.62 1.32 5.96
N ARG A 62 10.22 1.78 7.07
CA ARG A 62 11.08 0.97 7.95
C ARG A 62 10.36 -0.22 8.61
N ASN A 63 9.03 -0.31 8.48
CA ASN A 63 8.21 -1.34 9.10
C ASN A 63 7.72 -2.33 8.03
N PRO A 64 8.04 -3.64 8.13
CA PRO A 64 7.73 -4.63 7.11
C PRO A 64 6.22 -4.86 6.92
N PHE A 65 5.39 -4.42 7.86
CA PHE A 65 3.94 -4.55 7.78
C PHE A 65 3.26 -3.33 7.17
N VAL A 66 3.94 -2.18 7.08
CA VAL A 66 3.38 -0.96 6.51
C VAL A 66 3.75 -0.92 5.04
N VAL A 67 2.73 -0.96 4.18
CA VAL A 67 2.91 -1.10 2.74
C VAL A 67 2.85 0.24 2.00
N THR A 68 2.21 1.25 2.59
CA THR A 68 2.21 2.64 2.10
C THR A 68 1.81 3.60 3.21
N SER A 69 2.12 4.88 3.05
CA SER A 69 1.66 5.97 3.92
C SER A 69 1.35 7.22 3.11
N TYR A 70 0.44 8.04 3.63
CA TYR A 70 0.11 9.37 3.10
C TYR A 70 0.36 10.40 4.18
N ARG A 71 0.88 11.56 3.80
CA ARG A 71 1.24 12.66 4.72
C ARG A 71 0.50 13.93 4.33
N ALA A 72 0.01 14.65 5.32
CA ALA A 72 -0.51 16.00 5.11
C ALA A 72 0.60 16.94 4.62
N PRO A 73 0.27 17.94 3.79
CA PRO A 73 1.25 18.90 3.27
C PRO A 73 1.83 19.81 4.36
N SER A 74 1.11 20.00 5.46
CA SER A 74 1.50 20.88 6.57
C SER A 74 1.53 20.15 7.91
N THR A 75 2.24 20.74 8.86
CA THR A 75 2.29 20.30 10.25
C THR A 75 1.45 21.21 11.14
N TYR A 76 0.81 20.65 12.17
CA TYR A 76 0.19 21.39 13.26
C TYR A 76 0.95 21.10 14.55
N ASP A 77 1.41 22.13 15.25
CA ASP A 77 2.18 22.01 16.50
C ASP A 77 3.36 21.01 16.40
N GLY A 78 4.11 21.10 15.29
CA GLY A 78 5.24 20.20 15.01
C GLY A 78 4.84 18.75 14.70
N VAL A 79 3.55 18.41 14.69
CA VAL A 79 3.02 17.10 14.31
C VAL A 79 2.55 17.13 12.86
N GLN A 80 3.10 16.23 12.04
CA GLN A 80 2.58 15.98 10.70
C GLN A 80 1.53 14.87 10.75
N ALA A 81 0.31 15.20 10.35
CA ALA A 81 -0.75 14.22 10.17
C ALA A 81 -0.35 13.17 9.14
N ALA A 82 -0.75 11.92 9.41
CA ALA A 82 -0.40 10.80 8.55
C ALA A 82 -1.47 9.71 8.56
N LEU A 83 -1.58 9.02 7.42
CA LEU A 83 -2.39 7.82 7.24
C LEU A 83 -1.43 6.71 6.88
N THR A 84 -1.30 5.71 7.73
CA THR A 84 -0.47 4.53 7.44
C THR A 84 -1.35 3.36 7.06
N VAL A 85 -0.91 2.59 6.06
CA VAL A 85 -1.61 1.38 5.61
C VAL A 85 -0.78 0.17 5.99
N ARG A 86 -1.27 -0.61 6.95
CA ARG A 86 -0.65 -1.85 7.42
C ARG A 86 -1.39 -3.06 6.85
N VAL A 87 -0.64 -4.07 6.44
CA VAL A 87 -1.15 -5.40 6.08
C VAL A 87 -0.79 -6.40 7.16
N ASP A 88 -1.76 -7.20 7.56
CA ASP A 88 -1.60 -8.31 8.49
C ASP A 88 -2.14 -9.60 7.85
N LYS A 89 -1.25 -10.58 7.63
CA LYS A 89 -1.58 -11.88 7.03
C LYS A 89 -1.65 -12.94 8.12
N MET A 90 -2.78 -13.62 8.22
CA MET A 90 -3.03 -14.65 9.22
C MET A 90 -2.82 -16.06 8.66
N SER A 91 -2.44 -17.00 9.52
CA SER A 91 -2.35 -18.42 9.16
C SER A 91 -3.72 -19.04 8.91
N GLN A 92 -4.74 -18.59 9.65
CA GLN A 92 -6.12 -19.09 9.60
C GLN A 92 -7.10 -17.94 9.31
N SER A 93 -8.17 -18.25 8.60
CA SER A 93 -9.27 -17.31 8.36
C SER A 93 -10.03 -17.05 9.65
N THR A 94 -10.57 -15.85 9.79
CA THR A 94 -11.40 -15.48 10.94
C THR A 94 -12.48 -14.50 10.51
N THR A 95 -13.43 -14.21 11.38
CA THR A 95 -14.42 -13.16 11.11
C THR A 95 -13.84 -11.79 11.41
N LEU A 96 -14.34 -10.74 10.74
CA LEU A 96 -13.92 -9.36 11.00
C LEU A 96 -14.11 -8.99 12.48
N LYS A 97 -15.22 -9.41 13.09
CA LYS A 97 -15.52 -9.19 14.51
C LYS A 97 -14.47 -9.84 15.41
N SER A 98 -14.16 -11.12 15.19
CA SER A 98 -13.16 -11.85 15.98
C SER A 98 -11.76 -11.24 15.83
N TYR A 99 -11.41 -10.83 14.60
CA TYR A 99 -10.15 -10.14 14.32
C TYR A 99 -10.03 -8.84 15.11
N VAL A 100 -11.05 -7.97 15.01
CA VAL A 100 -11.10 -6.67 15.68
C VAL A 100 -11.06 -6.81 17.20
N THR A 101 -11.79 -7.75 17.78
CA THR A 101 -11.75 -8.02 19.23
C THR A 101 -10.34 -8.40 19.69
N ARG A 102 -9.61 -9.20 18.90
CA ARG A 102 -8.21 -9.52 19.20
C ARG A 102 -7.30 -8.30 19.02
N TRP A 103 -7.49 -7.53 17.94
CA TRP A 103 -6.71 -6.34 17.62
C TRP A 103 -6.78 -5.27 18.72
N MET A 104 -7.97 -5.04 19.28
CA MET A 104 -8.17 -4.02 20.32
C MET A 104 -7.59 -4.38 21.69
N ARG A 105 -7.19 -5.64 21.91
CA ARG A 105 -6.77 -6.14 23.23
C ARG A 105 -5.55 -5.40 23.78
N ASP A 106 -4.65 -4.98 22.89
CA ASP A 106 -3.38 -4.34 23.29
C ASP A 106 -3.51 -2.84 23.56
N PHE A 107 -4.59 -2.18 23.13
CA PHE A 107 -4.73 -0.72 23.22
C PHE A 107 -4.65 -0.17 24.65
N PRO A 108 -5.32 -0.76 25.67
CA PRO A 108 -5.19 -0.27 27.04
C PRO A 108 -3.76 -0.35 27.57
N ARG A 109 -3.04 -1.45 27.24
CA ARG A 109 -1.64 -1.65 27.66
C ARG A 109 -0.70 -0.62 27.01
N LEU A 110 -1.05 -0.14 25.82
CA LEU A 110 -0.31 0.88 25.08
C LEU A 110 -0.72 2.32 25.48
N GLY A 111 -1.59 2.50 26.48
CA GLY A 111 -2.02 3.82 26.96
C GLY A 111 -3.09 4.48 26.09
N PHE A 112 -3.77 3.72 25.23
CA PHE A 112 -4.87 4.24 24.42
C PHE A 112 -6.22 3.97 25.09
N LYS A 113 -7.08 5.00 25.09
CA LYS A 113 -8.50 4.89 25.41
C LYS A 113 -9.30 4.70 24.13
N VAL A 114 -10.13 3.65 24.07
CA VAL A 114 -11.07 3.43 22.98
C VAL A 114 -12.27 4.35 23.17
N MET A 115 -12.48 5.26 22.23
CA MET A 115 -13.58 6.23 22.24
C MET A 115 -14.82 5.66 21.53
N GLN A 116 -14.60 5.00 20.39
CA GLN A 116 -15.66 4.38 19.59
C GLN A 116 -15.12 3.14 18.89
N ALA A 117 -15.96 2.10 18.75
CA ALA A 117 -15.66 0.89 18.02
C ALA A 117 -16.94 0.38 17.37
N LYS A 118 -17.06 0.46 16.04
CA LYS A 118 -18.28 0.02 15.34
C LYS A 118 -18.04 -0.49 13.92
N PRO A 119 -18.89 -1.40 13.40
CA PRO A 119 -18.85 -1.77 11.99
C PRO A 119 -19.23 -0.58 11.12
N ILE A 120 -18.62 -0.50 9.93
CA ILE A 120 -18.91 0.50 8.91
C ILE A 120 -18.98 -0.16 7.53
N LYS A 121 -19.55 0.54 6.56
CA LYS A 121 -19.50 0.14 5.16
C LYS A 121 -18.85 1.27 4.36
N VAL A 122 -17.73 0.97 3.71
CA VAL A 122 -17.00 1.94 2.86
C VAL A 122 -17.04 1.40 1.45
N SER A 123 -17.69 2.11 0.55
CA SER A 123 -17.73 1.77 -0.87
C SER A 123 -18.15 0.31 -1.15
N GLY A 124 -19.18 -0.15 -0.44
CA GLY A 124 -19.68 -1.52 -0.56
C GLY A 124 -19.01 -2.54 0.38
N GLN A 125 -17.85 -2.20 0.95
CA GLN A 125 -17.01 -3.14 1.71
C GLN A 125 -17.27 -3.01 3.21
N LEU A 126 -17.50 -4.15 3.86
CA LEU A 126 -17.66 -4.19 5.30
C LEU A 126 -16.30 -3.96 5.96
N GLY A 127 -16.24 -2.98 6.84
CA GLY A 127 -15.07 -2.66 7.64
C GLY A 127 -15.45 -2.39 9.09
N PHE A 128 -14.46 -2.02 9.89
CA PHE A 128 -14.65 -1.66 11.28
C PHE A 128 -13.84 -0.40 11.59
N VAL A 129 -14.47 0.58 12.25
CA VAL A 129 -13.79 1.80 12.68
C VAL A 129 -13.53 1.75 14.18
N ILE A 130 -12.34 2.19 14.57
CA ILE A 130 -11.93 2.33 15.95
C ILE A 130 -11.33 3.71 16.15
N ASP A 131 -11.91 4.48 17.06
CA ASP A 131 -11.38 5.78 17.46
C ASP A 131 -10.63 5.62 18.77
N LEU A 132 -9.38 6.08 18.79
CA LEU A 132 -8.44 5.95 19.89
C LEU A 132 -7.93 7.32 20.31
N LYS A 133 -7.76 7.50 21.61
CA LYS A 133 -7.18 8.71 22.20
C LYS A 133 -6.03 8.33 23.12
N ASN A 134 -4.89 9.01 22.99
CA ASN A 134 -3.80 8.94 23.94
C ASN A 134 -3.67 10.29 24.66
N GLN A 135 -4.11 10.33 25.91
CA GLN A 135 -4.16 11.57 26.69
C GLN A 135 -2.78 12.10 27.06
N SER A 136 -1.79 11.22 27.29
CA SER A 136 -0.44 11.65 27.67
C SER A 136 0.36 12.20 26.49
N ALA A 137 0.02 11.80 25.26
CA ALA A 137 0.73 12.21 24.06
C ALA A 137 -0.01 13.25 23.20
N MET A 138 -1.15 13.78 23.65
CA MET A 138 -2.02 14.73 22.90
C MET A 138 -2.32 14.25 21.47
N LYS A 139 -2.50 12.94 21.31
CA LYS A 139 -2.68 12.29 20.00
C LYS A 139 -4.02 11.62 19.91
N GLN A 140 -4.66 11.79 18.76
CA GLN A 140 -5.87 11.07 18.40
C GLN A 140 -5.63 10.26 17.13
N LEU A 141 -6.25 9.08 17.09
CA LEU A 141 -6.12 8.15 15.98
C LEU A 141 -7.50 7.60 15.60
N ARG A 142 -7.69 7.37 14.30
CA ARG A 142 -8.77 6.55 13.76
C ARG A 142 -8.16 5.40 13.00
N GLN A 143 -8.55 4.19 13.36
CA GLN A 143 -8.24 3.00 12.60
C GLN A 143 -9.46 2.53 11.83
N VAL A 144 -9.28 2.22 10.55
CA VAL A 144 -10.26 1.52 9.74
C VAL A 144 -9.68 0.19 9.30
N LEU A 145 -10.40 -0.88 9.60
CA LEU A 145 -9.98 -2.24 9.37
C LEU A 145 -10.88 -2.91 8.33
N PHE A 146 -10.26 -3.52 7.33
CA PHE A 146 -10.91 -4.38 6.35
C PHE A 146 -10.33 -5.78 6.46
N LEU A 147 -11.15 -6.80 6.23
CA LEU A 147 -10.72 -8.19 6.25
C LEU A 147 -11.27 -8.91 5.01
N LYS A 148 -10.39 -9.57 4.25
CA LYS A 148 -10.73 -10.48 3.15
C LYS A 148 -9.92 -11.76 3.33
N ASP A 149 -10.61 -12.89 3.49
CA ASP A 149 -10.04 -14.20 3.77
C ASP A 149 -9.08 -14.23 4.98
N LYS A 150 -7.78 -14.26 4.73
CA LYS A 150 -6.71 -14.29 5.74
C LYS A 150 -5.92 -12.99 5.83
N THR A 151 -6.35 -11.94 5.10
CA THR A 151 -5.62 -10.68 4.97
C THR A 151 -6.43 -9.55 5.57
N ALA A 152 -5.89 -8.93 6.61
CA ALA A 152 -6.42 -7.70 7.17
C ALA A 152 -5.62 -6.49 6.67
N VAL A 153 -6.33 -5.42 6.33
CA VAL A 153 -5.77 -4.10 6.03
C VAL A 153 -6.20 -3.15 7.12
N ILE A 154 -5.24 -2.50 7.76
CA ILE A 154 -5.44 -1.57 8.86
C ILE A 154 -4.93 -0.21 8.40
N MET A 155 -5.84 0.73 8.24
CA MET A 155 -5.51 2.12 7.91
C MET A 155 -5.59 2.94 9.18
N THR A 156 -4.48 3.56 9.57
CA THR A 156 -4.39 4.37 10.80
C THR A 156 -4.17 5.83 10.44
N CYS A 157 -5.22 6.64 10.59
CA CYS A 157 -5.12 8.09 10.56
C CYS A 157 -4.67 8.57 11.94
N ARG A 158 -3.66 9.43 12.00
CA ARG A 158 -3.14 9.99 13.27
C ARG A 158 -2.87 11.47 13.12
N ASP A 159 -3.12 12.21 14.18
CA ASP A 159 -2.76 13.63 14.30
C ASP A 159 -2.68 14.08 15.76
N HIS A 160 -2.31 15.34 15.96
CA HIS A 160 -2.59 16.08 17.17
C HIS A 160 -4.09 16.13 17.45
N GLU A 161 -4.48 15.97 18.71
CA GLU A 161 -5.88 15.90 19.15
C GLU A 161 -6.71 17.10 18.66
N ASP A 162 -6.22 18.32 18.87
CA ASP A 162 -6.96 19.55 18.56
C ASP A 162 -7.23 19.75 17.05
N HIS A 163 -6.38 19.18 16.20
CA HIS A 163 -6.50 19.30 14.75
C HIS A 163 -7.13 18.05 14.10
N PHE A 164 -7.33 16.98 14.88
CA PHE A 164 -7.69 15.68 14.36
C PHE A 164 -8.99 15.67 13.54
N GLN A 165 -10.00 16.46 13.90
CA GLN A 165 -11.26 16.52 13.15
C GLN A 165 -11.10 17.08 11.74
N SER A 166 -10.15 17.99 11.53
CA SER A 166 -9.83 18.53 10.20
C SER A 166 -9.16 17.44 9.38
N THR A 167 -8.07 16.89 9.91
CA THR A 167 -7.32 15.77 9.33
C THR A 167 -8.18 14.55 8.98
N LEU A 168 -9.19 14.29 9.80
CA LEU A 168 -10.10 13.17 9.60
C LEU A 168 -10.87 13.26 8.28
N LYS A 169 -11.15 14.47 7.78
CA LYS A 169 -11.83 14.67 6.50
C LYS A 169 -10.96 14.14 5.37
N ASP A 170 -9.69 14.55 5.33
CA ASP A 170 -8.73 14.12 4.30
C ASP A 170 -8.47 12.61 4.38
N CYS A 171 -8.25 12.08 5.59
CA CYS A 171 -8.13 10.65 5.82
C CYS A 171 -9.34 9.87 5.29
N ASN A 172 -10.56 10.40 5.46
CA ASN A 172 -11.76 9.76 4.94
C ASN A 172 -11.80 9.77 3.41
N GLU A 173 -11.32 10.81 2.74
CA GLU A 173 -11.22 10.82 1.27
C GLU A 173 -10.28 9.72 0.77
N ILE A 174 -9.13 9.54 1.42
CA ILE A 174 -8.20 8.46 1.10
C ILE A 174 -8.84 7.08 1.37
N ILE A 175 -9.45 6.89 2.54
CA ILE A 175 -10.06 5.61 2.95
C ILE A 175 -11.24 5.22 2.05
N LYS A 176 -12.05 6.18 1.58
CA LYS A 176 -13.17 5.92 0.67
C LYS A 176 -12.72 5.31 -0.66
N ASN A 177 -11.46 5.51 -1.05
CA ASN A 177 -10.88 4.98 -2.28
C ASN A 177 -10.31 3.57 -2.13
N PHE A 178 -10.31 2.98 -0.92
CA PHE A 178 -9.90 1.61 -0.71
C PHE A 178 -10.77 0.62 -1.48
N ARG A 179 -10.15 -0.29 -2.24
CA ARG A 179 -10.84 -1.39 -2.93
C ARG A 179 -10.00 -2.66 -2.91
N TRP A 180 -10.59 -3.77 -2.44
CA TRP A 180 -10.13 -5.10 -2.81
C TRP A 180 -10.17 -5.31 -4.34
N LEU A 181 -9.14 -5.96 -4.86
CA LEU A 181 -9.05 -6.49 -6.22
C LEU A 181 -9.63 -7.90 -6.32
#